data_AF-A0A3C0S5K1-F1
#
_entry.id   AF-A0A3C0S5K1-F1
#
_cell.length_a   1.000
_cell.length_b   1.000
_cell.length_c   1.000
_cell.angle_alpha   90.00
_cell.angle_beta   90.00
_cell.angle_gamma   90.00
#
_symmetry.space_group_name_H-M   'P 1'
#
loop_
_entity.id
_entity.type
_entity.pdbx_description
1 polymer ?
#
loop_
_entity_poly.entity_id
_entity_poly.type
_entity_poly.pdbx_seq_one_letter_code
_entity_poly.pdbx_strand_id
1 'polypeptide(L)'
;GFLVESILAVACAFLIAVLFATLLLPWVKTITHTSLHIPFADIRFYGYSLLGIGVIGLLAGMYPALFLSAFNPILALKGKINNRKGGSRSRKAMVIVQFAISIFLMISTYLVIQQLHYTKDRPIGYKGSNLINITSSNSTIVKNFDVLRKELIGQRLVKDASLSSNFVNHLSLTGGGFNWQGNDTRDGAIMGIFTVDENFANTVQWNFIKGRNFSKDFKTDSTAVILNEAAAKFMGVTDLNSKQLSRAGIDYHIVGIIQNTLSESPFKSITPTAYFLKFLPKNKITLQLDENQDVKQNLKAIATAFNRIDPDLIFDYTFTDQEYAKEFQQMEMIKSLTSLFTGLAILISCLGLYALVSFLTEQR
;
A
#
# COMPACT_ATOMS: atom_id res chain seq x y z
N GLY A 1 -37.64 31.11 22.31
CA GLY A 1 -36.42 31.81 21.87
C GLY A 1 -35.34 30.81 21.52
N PHE A 2 -34.55 30.38 22.50
CA PHE A 2 -33.32 29.57 22.32
C PHE A 2 -33.44 28.30 21.48
N LEU A 3 -34.53 27.53 21.58
CA LEU A 3 -34.71 26.33 20.75
C LEU A 3 -34.86 26.67 19.26
N VAL A 4 -35.60 27.74 18.94
CA VAL A 4 -35.78 28.20 17.56
C VAL A 4 -34.46 28.73 17.00
N GLU A 5 -33.72 29.49 17.81
CA GLU A 5 -32.38 30.00 17.45
C GLU A 5 -31.37 28.87 17.23
N SER A 6 -31.39 27.83 18.08
CA SER A 6 -30.53 26.65 17.93
C SER A 6 -30.84 25.87 16.66
N ILE A 7 -32.12 25.68 16.34
CA ILE A 7 -32.55 25.01 15.10
C ILE A 7 -32.14 25.83 13.88
N LEU A 8 -32.29 27.16 13.92
CA LEU A 8 -31.86 28.06 12.84
C LEU A 8 -30.34 27.98 12.62
N ALA A 9 -29.55 28.00 13.70
CA ALA A 9 -28.10 27.87 13.64
C ALA A 9 -27.67 26.52 13.03
N VAL A 10 -28.32 25.42 13.41
CA VAL A 10 -28.06 24.09 12.83
C VAL A 10 -28.45 24.04 11.35
N ALA A 11 -29.53 24.69 10.95
CA ALA A 11 -29.90 24.80 9.53
C ALA A 11 -28.86 25.58 8.72
N CYS A 12 -28.36 26.71 9.23
CA CYS A 12 -27.26 27.43 8.60
C CYS A 12 -25.98 26.60 8.52
N ALA A 13 -25.62 25.90 9.60
CA ALA A 13 -24.47 25.00 9.62
C ALA A 13 -24.62 23.85 8.61
N PHE A 14 -25.83 23.32 8.43
CA PHE A 14 -26.13 22.29 7.43
C PHE A 14 -25.89 22.82 6.01
N LEU A 15 -26.32 24.04 5.67
CA LEU A 15 -26.06 24.64 4.37
C LEU A 15 -24.55 24.77 4.10
N ILE A 16 -23.79 25.23 5.10
CA ILE A 16 -22.33 25.31 5.02
C ILE A 16 -21.72 23.91 4.85
N ALA A 17 -22.21 22.91 5.59
CA ALA A 17 -21.75 21.53 5.49
C ALA A 17 -22.00 20.93 4.10
N VAL A 18 -23.17 21.19 3.50
CA VAL A 18 -23.47 20.76 2.12
C VAL A 18 -22.53 21.43 1.12
N LEU A 19 -22.22 22.72 1.28
CA LEU A 19 -21.26 23.44 0.43
C LEU A 19 -19.84 22.87 0.55
N PHE A 20 -19.36 22.59 1.77
CA PHE A 20 -18.06 21.95 1.95
C PHE A 20 -18.05 20.53 1.41
N ALA A 21 -19.12 19.78 1.61
CA ALA A 21 -19.25 18.43 1.09
C ALA A 21 -19.17 18.42 -0.44
N THR A 22 -19.89 19.30 -1.14
CA THR A 22 -19.82 19.38 -2.62
C THR A 22 -18.43 19.77 -3.12
N LEU A 23 -17.71 20.64 -2.42
CA LEU A 23 -16.37 21.08 -2.79
C LEU A 23 -15.30 20.01 -2.54
N LEU A 24 -15.41 19.26 -1.43
CA LEU A 24 -14.44 18.22 -1.04
C LEU A 24 -14.72 16.86 -1.70
N LEU A 25 -15.96 16.61 -2.13
CA LEU A 25 -16.35 15.32 -2.72
C LEU A 25 -15.47 14.91 -3.90
N PRO A 26 -15.13 15.78 -4.89
CA PRO A 26 -14.26 15.40 -6.00
C PRO A 26 -12.90 14.89 -5.53
N TRP A 27 -12.31 15.53 -4.52
CA TRP A 27 -11.03 15.11 -3.95
C TRP A 27 -11.14 13.76 -3.24
N VAL A 28 -12.19 13.55 -2.43
CA VAL A 28 -12.45 12.28 -1.76
C VAL A 28 -12.70 11.15 -2.76
N LYS A 29 -13.39 11.41 -3.88
CA LYS A 29 -13.60 10.42 -4.95
C LYS A 29 -12.29 9.94 -5.56
N THR A 30 -11.36 10.86 -5.85
CA THR A 30 -10.06 10.51 -6.41
C THR A 30 -9.25 9.62 -5.47
N ILE A 31 -9.34 9.85 -4.16
CA ILE A 31 -8.59 9.10 -3.14
C ILE A 31 -9.19 7.74 -2.83
N THR A 32 -10.53 7.67 -2.76
CA THR A 32 -11.24 6.44 -2.39
C THR A 32 -11.51 5.53 -3.58
N HIS A 33 -11.32 6.03 -4.81
CA HIS A 33 -11.70 5.34 -6.05
C HIS A 33 -13.17 4.88 -6.06
N THR A 34 -14.05 5.61 -5.36
CA THR A 34 -15.48 5.29 -5.26
C THR A 34 -16.36 6.35 -5.91
N SER A 35 -17.51 5.92 -6.43
CA SER A 35 -18.52 6.76 -7.08
C SER A 35 -19.43 7.46 -6.07
N LEU A 36 -18.84 8.22 -5.14
CA LEU A 36 -19.61 9.00 -4.16
C LEU A 36 -20.31 10.17 -4.88
N HIS A 37 -21.60 10.31 -4.65
CA HIS A 37 -22.37 11.47 -5.09
C HIS A 37 -23.36 11.85 -4.00
N ILE A 38 -23.66 13.14 -3.89
CA ILE A 38 -24.72 13.61 -3.01
C ILE A 38 -26.03 13.39 -3.77
N PRO A 39 -26.98 12.59 -3.24
CA PRO A 39 -28.20 12.25 -3.95
C PRO A 39 -29.23 13.39 -3.85
N PHE A 40 -28.94 14.53 -4.48
CA PHE A 40 -29.85 15.70 -4.50
C PHE A 40 -31.21 15.40 -5.12
N ALA A 41 -31.30 14.36 -5.96
CA ALA A 41 -32.53 13.92 -6.61
C ALA A 41 -33.38 12.96 -5.76
N ASP A 42 -32.84 12.43 -4.66
CA ASP A 42 -33.58 11.48 -3.81
C ASP A 42 -34.34 12.22 -2.71
N ILE A 43 -35.66 12.07 -2.66
CA ILE A 43 -36.50 12.70 -1.64
C ILE A 43 -36.13 12.26 -0.21
N ARG A 44 -35.56 11.05 -0.05
CA ARG A 44 -35.12 10.53 1.25
C ARG A 44 -33.98 11.34 1.83
N PHE A 45 -33.12 11.94 0.99
CA PHE A 45 -32.03 12.81 1.44
C PHE A 45 -32.55 14.00 2.24
N TYR A 46 -33.59 14.68 1.72
CA TYR A 46 -34.20 15.81 2.40
C TYR A 46 -34.92 15.37 3.69
N GLY A 47 -35.57 14.21 3.68
CA GLY A 47 -36.19 13.63 4.88
C GLY A 47 -35.19 13.36 6.01
N TYR A 48 -34.07 12.70 5.72
CA TYR A 48 -33.01 12.46 6.70
C TYR A 48 -32.31 13.75 7.13
N SER A 49 -32.13 14.71 6.23
CA SER A 49 -31.54 16.01 6.55
C SER A 49 -32.42 16.82 7.50
N LEU A 50 -33.74 16.87 7.25
CA LEU A 50 -34.70 17.55 8.11
C LEU A 50 -34.76 16.91 9.50
N LEU A 51 -34.79 15.57 9.54
CA LEU A 51 -34.73 14.82 10.80
C LEU A 51 -33.43 15.12 11.56
N GLY A 52 -32.29 15.13 10.86
CA GLY A 52 -30.98 15.45 11.45
C GLY A 52 -30.92 16.86 12.03
N ILE A 53 -31.41 17.87 11.29
CA ILE A 53 -31.50 19.26 11.76
C ILE A 53 -32.37 19.35 13.01
N GLY A 54 -33.53 18.67 13.02
CA GLY A 54 -34.43 18.63 14.17
C GLY A 54 -33.79 17.99 15.39
N VAL A 55 -33.21 16.80 15.25
CA VAL A 55 -32.58 16.06 16.35
C VAL A 55 -31.37 16.82 16.91
N ILE A 56 -30.46 17.27 16.06
CA ILE A 56 -29.26 18.00 16.48
C ILE A 56 -29.62 19.35 17.09
N GLY A 57 -30.57 20.08 16.48
CA GLY A 57 -31.06 21.36 17.00
C GLY A 57 -31.73 21.23 18.36
N LEU A 58 -32.53 20.17 18.57
CA LEU A 58 -33.12 19.85 19.86
C LEU A 58 -32.04 19.50 20.90
N LEU A 59 -31.08 18.63 20.56
CA LEU A 59 -30.00 18.25 21.48
C LEU A 59 -29.12 19.46 21.86
N ALA A 60 -28.75 20.30 20.88
CA ALA A 60 -27.96 21.51 21.10
C ALA A 60 -28.70 22.53 21.96
N GLY A 61 -30.00 22.73 21.70
CA GLY A 61 -30.84 23.68 22.43
C GLY A 61 -31.34 23.18 23.79
N MET A 62 -31.35 21.87 24.02
CA MET A 62 -31.79 21.27 25.28
C MET A 62 -30.87 21.63 26.45
N TYR A 63 -29.56 21.69 26.22
CA TYR A 63 -28.57 22.02 27.27
C TYR A 63 -28.74 23.45 27.81
N PRO A 64 -28.84 24.52 26.99
CA PRO A 64 -29.16 25.87 27.47
C PRO A 64 -30.59 26.02 28.00
N ALA A 65 -31.58 25.38 27.35
CA ALA A 65 -32.99 25.53 27.73
C ALA A 65 -33.29 24.95 29.12
N LEU A 66 -32.74 23.77 29.45
CA LEU A 66 -32.88 23.18 30.79
C LEU A 66 -32.10 23.98 31.84
N PHE A 67 -30.94 24.54 31.47
CA PHE A 67 -30.13 25.35 32.38
C PHE A 67 -30.81 26.69 32.72
N LEU A 68 -31.39 27.38 31.73
CA LEU A 68 -32.14 28.63 31.96
C LEU A 68 -33.55 28.40 32.53
N SER A 69 -34.26 27.33 32.18
CA SER A 69 -35.60 27.07 32.73
C SER A 69 -35.59 26.72 34.22
N ALA A 70 -34.41 26.39 34.77
CA ALA A 70 -34.19 26.22 36.20
C ALA A 70 -33.86 27.53 36.94
N PHE A 71 -33.73 28.67 36.24
CA PHE A 71 -33.53 29.98 36.88
C PHE A 71 -34.85 30.48 37.46
N ASN A 72 -34.93 30.52 38.79
CA ASN A 72 -36.03 31.15 39.50
C ASN A 72 -35.77 32.67 39.58
N PRO A 73 -36.47 33.53 38.83
CA PRO A 73 -36.19 34.98 38.79
C PRO A 73 -36.34 35.66 40.16
N ILE A 74 -37.13 35.08 41.05
CA ILE A 74 -37.33 35.55 42.44
C ILE A 74 -36.05 35.41 43.29
N LEU A 75 -35.18 34.42 43.00
CA LEU A 75 -33.90 34.23 43.71
C LEU A 75 -32.80 35.17 43.20
N ALA A 76 -32.88 35.61 41.94
CA ALA A 76 -31.95 36.56 41.33
C ALA A 76 -32.13 37.98 41.91
N LEU A 77 -33.37 38.44 42.13
CA LEU A 77 -33.64 39.72 42.78
C LEU A 77 -33.25 39.77 44.27
N LYS A 78 -33.16 38.62 44.95
CA LYS A 78 -32.75 38.53 46.37
C LYS A 78 -31.23 38.44 46.58
N GLY A 79 -30.42 38.64 45.54
CA GLY A 79 -28.95 38.61 45.64
C GLY A 79 -28.35 37.24 45.99
N LYS A 80 -29.16 36.18 46.08
CA LYS A 80 -28.72 34.80 46.34
C LYS A 80 -28.57 34.02 45.03
N ILE A 81 -27.87 34.61 44.05
CA ILE A 81 -27.40 33.83 42.90
C ILE A 81 -26.24 32.98 43.41
N ASN A 82 -26.59 31.78 43.89
CA ASN A 82 -25.58 30.80 44.22
C ASN A 82 -24.95 30.38 42.88
N ASN A 83 -23.78 30.94 42.57
CA ASN A 83 -22.98 30.62 41.39
C ASN A 83 -22.70 29.11 41.40
N ARG A 84 -23.58 28.33 40.75
CA ARG A 84 -23.42 26.87 40.66
C ARG A 84 -22.14 26.61 39.86
N LYS A 85 -21.06 26.29 40.57
CA LYS A 85 -19.74 25.85 40.05
C LYS A 85 -19.78 24.68 39.04
N GLY A 86 -20.95 24.10 38.75
CA GLY A 86 -21.13 22.96 37.84
C GLY A 86 -20.98 23.28 36.34
N GLY A 87 -21.32 24.51 35.90
CA GLY A 87 -21.25 24.88 34.48
C GLY A 87 -19.82 24.91 33.91
N SER A 88 -18.81 25.21 34.74
CA SER A 88 -17.41 25.25 34.31
C SER A 88 -16.78 23.86 34.21
N ARG A 89 -17.31 22.84 34.90
CA ARG A 89 -16.69 21.49 34.96
C ARG A 89 -17.01 20.67 33.71
N SER A 90 -18.27 20.72 33.25
CA SER A 90 -18.72 20.06 32.00
C SER A 90 -17.99 20.61 30.78
N ARG A 91 -17.87 21.94 30.67
CA ARG A 91 -17.17 22.59 29.54
C ARG A 91 -15.68 22.26 29.51
N LYS A 92 -15.01 22.27 30.68
CA LYS A 92 -13.61 21.84 30.78
C LYS A 92 -13.43 20.38 30.37
N ALA A 93 -14.34 19.48 30.78
CA ALA A 93 -14.30 18.08 30.36
C ALA A 93 -14.46 17.91 28.84
N MET A 94 -15.40 18.63 28.22
CA MET A 94 -15.60 18.62 26.77
C MET A 94 -14.35 19.06 26.00
N VAL A 95 -13.70 20.15 26.43
CA VAL A 95 -12.46 20.64 25.81
C VAL A 95 -11.32 19.64 26.00
N ILE A 96 -11.17 19.03 27.17
CA ILE A 96 -10.16 17.99 27.41
C ILE A 96 -10.37 16.80 26.46
N VAL A 97 -11.61 16.34 26.28
CA VAL A 97 -11.92 15.24 25.35
C VAL A 97 -11.61 15.62 23.90
N GLN A 98 -11.96 16.84 23.47
CA GLN A 98 -11.64 17.35 22.13
C GLN A 98 -10.13 17.32 21.87
N PHE A 99 -9.33 17.87 22.78
CA PHE A 99 -7.88 17.85 22.66
C PHE A 99 -7.31 16.43 22.71
N ALA A 100 -7.85 15.55 23.56
CA ALA A 100 -7.43 14.15 23.61
C ALA A 100 -7.66 13.44 22.26
N ILE A 101 -8.83 13.63 21.63
CA ILE A 101 -9.15 13.08 20.32
C ILE A 101 -8.22 13.66 19.24
N SER A 102 -7.99 14.98 19.23
CA SER A 102 -7.08 15.62 18.26
C SER A 102 -5.65 15.10 18.39
N ILE A 103 -5.13 14.97 19.62
CA ILE A 103 -3.78 14.44 19.88
C ILE A 103 -3.69 12.98 19.43
N PHE A 104 -4.69 12.16 19.77
CA PHE A 104 -4.75 10.76 19.34
C PHE A 104 -4.75 10.62 17.81
N LEU A 105 -5.57 11.40 17.10
CA LEU A 105 -5.60 11.42 15.64
C LEU A 105 -4.30 11.92 15.02
N MET A 106 -3.65 12.90 15.65
CA MET A 106 -2.34 13.41 15.22
C MET A 106 -1.26 12.35 15.31
N ILE A 107 -1.17 11.64 16.46
CA ILE A 107 -0.23 10.52 16.64
C ILE A 107 -0.54 9.41 15.64
N SER A 108 -1.82 9.06 15.46
CA SER A 108 -2.24 8.01 14.51
C SER A 108 -1.85 8.34 13.07
N THR A 109 -2.09 9.58 12.63
CA THR A 109 -1.69 10.06 11.30
C THR A 109 -0.18 10.04 11.14
N TYR A 110 0.56 10.50 12.15
CA TYR A 110 2.02 10.48 12.14
C TYR A 110 2.57 9.06 11.97
N LEU A 111 2.04 8.09 12.74
CA LEU A 111 2.45 6.69 12.64
C LEU A 111 2.12 6.09 11.25
N VAL A 112 0.96 6.40 10.67
CA VAL A 112 0.60 5.95 9.31
C VAL A 112 1.56 6.52 8.27
N ILE A 113 1.89 7.81 8.36
CA ILE A 113 2.86 8.45 7.45
C ILE A 113 4.23 7.80 7.59
N GLN A 114 4.69 7.58 8.83
CA GLN A 114 5.97 6.95 9.11
C GLN A 114 6.04 5.51 8.57
N GLN A 115 4.98 4.72 8.78
CA GLN A 115 4.89 3.35 8.26
C GLN A 115 4.93 3.31 6.72
N LEU A 116 4.25 4.25 6.06
CA LEU A 116 4.26 4.37 4.61
C LEU A 116 5.66 4.69 4.07
N HIS A 117 6.35 5.67 4.65
CA HIS A 117 7.72 6.03 4.27
C HIS A 117 8.68 4.86 4.50
N TYR A 118 8.66 4.27 5.69
CA TYR A 118 9.51 3.13 6.03
C TYR A 118 9.35 1.96 5.06
N THR A 119 8.11 1.68 4.63
CA THR A 119 7.84 0.58 3.71
C THR A 119 8.24 0.92 2.26
N LYS A 120 8.07 2.17 1.83
CA LYS A 120 8.48 2.61 0.48
C LYS A 120 10.00 2.69 0.30
N ASP A 121 10.71 3.11 1.33
CA ASP A 121 12.17 3.25 1.30
C ASP A 121 12.91 1.92 1.56
N ARG A 122 12.16 0.84 1.84
CA ARG A 122 12.72 -0.50 2.04
C ARG A 122 13.42 -0.97 0.75
N PRO A 123 14.68 -1.43 0.82
CA PRO A 123 15.35 -1.97 -0.35
C PRO A 123 14.65 -3.24 -0.84
N ILE A 124 14.21 -3.22 -2.09
CA ILE A 124 13.48 -4.33 -2.72
C ILE A 124 14.40 -5.40 -3.33
N GLY A 125 15.70 -5.13 -3.44
CA GLY A 125 16.72 -6.09 -3.91
C GLY A 125 16.81 -6.29 -5.43
N TYR A 126 16.09 -5.49 -6.22
CA TYR A 126 16.14 -5.46 -7.69
C TYR A 126 15.78 -4.07 -8.20
N LYS A 127 16.10 -3.76 -9.47
CA LYS A 127 15.71 -2.48 -10.10
C LYS A 127 14.38 -2.63 -10.84
N GLY A 128 13.28 -2.26 -10.19
CA GLY A 128 11.93 -2.38 -10.75
C GLY A 128 11.55 -1.36 -11.84
N SER A 129 12.27 -0.23 -11.93
CA SER A 129 12.02 0.78 -12.95
C SER A 129 12.28 0.25 -14.36
N ASN A 130 11.41 0.55 -15.31
CA ASN A 130 11.54 0.16 -16.72
C ASN A 130 11.51 -1.36 -16.96
N LEU A 131 11.03 -2.14 -15.99
CA LEU A 131 10.77 -3.57 -16.17
C LEU A 131 9.33 -3.79 -16.63
N ILE A 132 9.18 -4.50 -17.74
CA ILE A 132 7.91 -4.91 -18.29
C ILE A 132 7.76 -6.42 -18.19
N ASN A 133 6.62 -6.83 -17.67
CA ASN A 133 6.22 -8.20 -17.43
C ASN A 133 5.17 -8.61 -18.45
N ILE A 134 5.43 -9.72 -19.15
CA ILE A 134 4.53 -10.30 -20.14
C ILE A 134 4.33 -11.77 -19.78
N THR A 135 3.07 -12.20 -19.75
CA THR A 135 2.76 -13.62 -19.58
C THR A 135 2.66 -14.28 -20.95
N SER A 136 3.46 -15.31 -21.18
CA SER A 136 3.36 -16.11 -22.39
C SER A 136 2.49 -17.34 -22.12
N SER A 137 1.31 -17.36 -22.76
CA SER A 137 0.40 -18.52 -22.69
C SER A 137 0.82 -19.65 -23.65
N ASN A 138 1.63 -19.34 -24.66
CA ASN A 138 2.02 -20.27 -25.71
C ASN A 138 3.49 -20.69 -25.60
N SER A 139 3.76 -21.97 -25.81
CA SER A 139 5.14 -22.51 -25.81
C SER A 139 6.00 -21.98 -26.96
N THR A 140 5.40 -21.42 -28.03
CA THR A 140 6.11 -20.94 -29.22
C THR A 140 7.07 -19.79 -28.90
N ILE A 141 6.64 -18.81 -28.10
CA ILE A 141 7.53 -17.69 -27.70
C ILE A 141 8.67 -18.21 -26.84
N VAL A 142 8.39 -19.10 -25.87
CA VAL A 142 9.41 -19.67 -24.97
C VAL A 142 10.49 -20.42 -25.75
N LYS A 143 10.11 -21.20 -26.79
CA LYS A 143 11.04 -21.92 -27.65
C LYS A 143 11.91 -21.00 -28.51
N ASN A 144 11.35 -19.87 -28.98
CA ASN A 144 12.03 -18.91 -29.85
C ASN A 144 12.60 -17.71 -29.08
N PHE A 145 12.63 -17.76 -27.75
CA PHE A 145 12.97 -16.62 -26.91
C PHE A 145 14.39 -16.09 -27.16
N ASP A 146 15.37 -16.97 -27.39
CA ASP A 146 16.74 -16.56 -27.68
C ASP A 146 16.83 -15.71 -28.97
N VAL A 147 15.98 -15.98 -29.97
CA VAL A 147 15.88 -15.19 -31.21
C VAL A 147 15.22 -13.85 -30.93
N LEU A 148 14.08 -13.87 -30.23
CA LEU A 148 13.35 -12.67 -29.83
C LEU A 148 14.24 -11.72 -29.02
N ARG A 149 14.93 -12.23 -28.01
CA ARG A 149 15.85 -11.46 -27.16
C ARG A 149 16.93 -10.78 -27.98
N LYS A 150 17.58 -11.50 -28.89
CA LYS A 150 18.62 -10.92 -29.76
C LYS A 150 18.07 -9.83 -30.67
N GLU A 151 16.87 -10.01 -31.22
CA GLU A 151 16.20 -9.00 -32.05
C GLU A 151 15.88 -7.73 -31.24
N LEU A 152 15.28 -7.87 -30.06
CA LEU A 152 14.92 -6.74 -29.20
C LEU A 152 16.15 -5.93 -28.73
N ILE A 153 17.22 -6.63 -28.35
CA ILE A 153 18.50 -5.99 -27.94
C ILE A 153 19.17 -5.33 -29.16
N GLY A 154 19.19 -6.00 -30.32
CA GLY A 154 19.79 -5.48 -31.54
C GLY A 154 19.12 -4.20 -32.05
N GLN A 155 17.81 -4.08 -31.87
CA GLN A 155 17.04 -2.87 -32.18
C GLN A 155 17.13 -1.78 -31.09
N ARG A 156 17.87 -2.03 -30.00
CA ARG A 156 17.97 -1.14 -28.83
C ARG A 156 16.61 -0.79 -28.20
N LEU A 157 15.67 -1.74 -28.23
CA LEU A 157 14.36 -1.60 -27.59
C LEU A 157 14.44 -1.96 -26.10
N VAL A 158 15.31 -2.91 -25.76
CA VAL A 158 15.52 -3.41 -24.41
C VAL A 158 17.02 -3.51 -24.13
N LYS A 159 17.43 -3.29 -22.88
CA LYS A 159 18.80 -3.56 -22.40
C LYS A 159 19.03 -5.07 -22.26
N ASP A 160 18.04 -5.76 -21.70
CA ASP A 160 18.06 -7.21 -21.56
C ASP A 160 16.63 -7.78 -21.47
N ALA A 161 16.50 -9.09 -21.63
CA ALA A 161 15.27 -9.84 -21.49
C ALA A 161 15.56 -11.20 -20.84
N SER A 162 14.62 -11.69 -20.03
CA SER A 162 14.72 -12.99 -19.37
C SER A 162 13.41 -13.77 -19.33
N LEU A 163 13.55 -15.09 -19.25
CA LEU A 163 12.48 -16.04 -18.98
C LEU A 163 12.53 -16.54 -17.53
N SER A 164 11.36 -16.67 -16.93
CA SER A 164 11.20 -17.15 -15.56
C SER A 164 9.85 -17.83 -15.34
N SER A 165 9.71 -18.52 -14.21
CA SER A 165 8.42 -19.10 -13.77
C SER A 165 7.48 -18.05 -13.16
N ASN A 166 8.03 -16.89 -12.78
CA ASN A 166 7.40 -15.90 -11.91
C ASN A 166 7.98 -14.52 -12.23
N PHE A 167 7.22 -13.44 -12.05
CA PHE A 167 7.80 -12.09 -12.13
C PHE A 167 8.60 -11.79 -10.86
N VAL A 168 9.58 -10.86 -10.94
CA VAL A 168 10.49 -10.58 -9.81
C VAL A 168 9.76 -10.10 -8.55
N ASN A 169 8.61 -9.45 -8.71
CA ASN A 169 7.71 -8.94 -7.68
C ASN A 169 6.61 -9.93 -7.27
N HIS A 170 6.63 -11.17 -7.76
CA HIS A 170 5.57 -12.15 -7.48
C HIS A 170 6.12 -13.57 -7.27
N LEU A 171 5.97 -14.12 -6.07
CA LEU A 171 6.30 -15.49 -5.74
C LEU A 171 5.03 -16.34 -5.64
N SER A 172 4.76 -17.16 -6.66
CA SER A 172 3.55 -18.02 -6.68
C SER A 172 3.68 -19.33 -5.90
N LEU A 173 4.89 -19.85 -5.73
CA LEU A 173 5.12 -21.18 -5.19
C LEU A 173 6.11 -21.16 -4.04
N THR A 174 5.65 -21.65 -2.90
CA THR A 174 6.49 -22.15 -1.82
C THR A 174 6.31 -23.66 -1.75
N GLY A 175 7.38 -24.40 -1.49
CA GLY A 175 7.32 -25.86 -1.44
C GLY A 175 8.29 -26.44 -0.43
N GLY A 176 7.87 -27.56 0.17
CA GLY A 176 8.67 -28.35 1.10
C GLY A 176 9.49 -29.45 0.40
N GLY A 177 10.04 -30.37 1.21
CA GLY A 177 10.84 -31.49 0.74
C GLY A 177 12.28 -31.13 0.39
N PHE A 178 12.75 -29.95 0.79
CA PHE A 178 14.15 -29.55 0.71
C PHE A 178 14.92 -30.03 1.94
N ASN A 179 16.01 -30.76 1.71
CA ASN A 179 16.89 -31.30 2.72
C ASN A 179 18.29 -30.71 2.58
N TRP A 180 19.01 -30.56 3.68
CA TRP A 180 20.42 -30.18 3.71
C TRP A 180 21.04 -30.67 5.01
N GLN A 181 22.38 -30.63 5.10
CA GLN A 181 23.10 -31.06 6.29
C GLN A 181 22.70 -30.24 7.52
N GLY A 182 22.16 -30.92 8.54
CA GLY A 182 21.66 -30.31 9.77
C GLY A 182 20.19 -29.86 9.73
N ASN A 183 19.46 -30.15 8.65
CA ASN A 183 17.99 -30.01 8.63
C ASN A 183 17.34 -31.31 9.10
N ASP A 184 16.92 -31.36 10.37
CA ASP A 184 16.31 -32.55 10.99
C ASP A 184 14.77 -32.55 10.89
N THR A 185 14.21 -31.78 9.93
CA THR A 185 12.76 -31.66 9.78
C THR A 185 12.19 -32.87 9.03
N ARG A 186 11.41 -33.71 9.73
CA ARG A 186 10.66 -34.84 9.14
C ARG A 186 9.77 -34.44 7.95
N ASP A 187 9.34 -33.18 7.91
CA ASP A 187 8.42 -32.65 6.89
C ASP A 187 9.14 -31.87 5.76
N GLY A 188 10.47 -31.73 5.85
CA GLY A 188 11.28 -30.92 4.93
C GLY A 188 11.01 -29.42 5.07
N ALA A 189 12.01 -28.59 4.81
CA ALA A 189 11.84 -27.15 4.99
C ALA A 189 11.13 -26.50 3.80
N ILE A 190 10.27 -25.53 4.09
CA ILE A 190 9.52 -24.79 3.07
C ILE A 190 10.35 -23.58 2.62
N MET A 191 10.57 -23.47 1.32
CA MET A 191 11.21 -22.31 0.69
C MET A 191 10.42 -21.86 -0.53
N GLY A 192 10.57 -20.58 -0.88
CA GLY A 192 10.18 -20.06 -2.18
C GLY A 192 10.94 -20.77 -3.29
N ILE A 193 10.24 -21.10 -4.37
CA ILE A 193 10.81 -21.78 -5.53
C ILE A 193 10.64 -20.88 -6.72
N PHE A 194 11.75 -20.56 -7.37
CA PHE A 194 11.76 -19.67 -8.52
C PHE A 194 12.63 -20.27 -9.61
N THR A 195 12.10 -20.45 -10.81
CA THR A 195 12.90 -20.90 -11.96
C THR A 195 13.24 -19.70 -12.82
N VAL A 196 14.51 -19.52 -13.11
CA VAL A 196 15.03 -18.40 -13.91
C VAL A 196 15.85 -18.94 -15.08
N ASP A 197 16.11 -18.09 -16.06
CA ASP A 197 17.18 -18.31 -17.03
C ASP A 197 18.48 -17.62 -16.56
N GLU A 198 19.52 -17.77 -17.37
CA GLU A 198 20.83 -17.20 -17.11
C GLU A 198 20.84 -15.66 -17.20
N ASN A 199 19.85 -15.06 -17.86
CA ASN A 199 19.78 -13.61 -18.09
C ASN A 199 18.99 -12.88 -17.00
N PHE A 200 18.20 -13.59 -16.19
CA PHE A 200 17.28 -13.01 -15.22
C PHE A 200 17.97 -12.06 -14.25
N ALA A 201 19.07 -12.49 -13.62
CA ALA A 201 19.80 -11.68 -12.67
C ALA A 201 20.32 -10.36 -13.27
N ASN A 202 20.74 -10.38 -14.54
CA ASN A 202 21.18 -9.17 -15.26
C ASN A 202 19.99 -8.27 -15.62
N THR A 203 18.89 -8.87 -16.08
CA THR A 203 17.67 -8.17 -16.48
C THR A 203 17.06 -7.40 -15.30
N VAL A 204 16.97 -8.02 -14.13
CA VAL A 204 16.41 -7.39 -12.92
C VAL A 204 17.46 -6.70 -12.04
N GLN A 205 18.74 -6.81 -12.43
CA GLN A 205 19.90 -6.23 -11.76
C GLN A 205 20.06 -6.67 -10.31
N TRP A 206 20.17 -7.98 -10.10
CA TRP A 206 20.48 -8.53 -8.78
C TRP A 206 21.86 -8.13 -8.30
N ASN A 207 21.96 -7.95 -6.99
CA ASN A 207 23.21 -7.75 -6.30
C ASN A 207 23.67 -9.06 -5.63
N PHE A 208 24.80 -9.60 -6.08
CA PHE A 208 25.40 -10.81 -5.52
C PHE A 208 26.24 -10.46 -4.29
N ILE A 209 25.92 -11.09 -3.16
CA ILE A 209 26.74 -11.02 -1.94
C ILE A 209 27.95 -11.94 -2.08
N LYS A 210 27.74 -13.14 -2.65
CA LYS A 210 28.78 -14.14 -2.90
C LYS A 210 28.49 -14.93 -4.17
N GLY A 211 29.55 -15.44 -4.79
CA GLY A 211 29.45 -16.34 -5.93
C GLY A 211 29.12 -15.62 -7.22
N ARG A 212 28.35 -16.29 -8.09
CA ARG A 212 28.07 -15.82 -9.45
C ARG A 212 26.65 -16.12 -9.88
N ASN A 213 26.26 -15.48 -10.97
CA ASN A 213 25.07 -15.85 -11.72
C ASN A 213 25.27 -17.18 -12.47
N PHE A 214 24.17 -17.77 -12.91
CA PHE A 214 24.16 -18.87 -13.85
C PHE A 214 24.85 -18.50 -15.16
N SER A 215 25.55 -19.45 -15.78
CA SER A 215 26.15 -19.26 -17.10
C SER A 215 26.07 -20.54 -17.93
N LYS A 216 25.82 -20.36 -19.23
CA LYS A 216 25.80 -21.44 -20.23
C LYS A 216 27.18 -22.09 -20.41
N ASP A 217 28.25 -21.43 -19.98
CA ASP A 217 29.63 -21.95 -20.06
C ASP A 217 29.87 -23.09 -19.06
N PHE A 218 29.10 -23.14 -17.96
CA PHE A 218 29.23 -24.15 -16.92
C PHE A 218 28.12 -25.20 -17.05
N LYS A 219 28.45 -26.37 -17.62
CA LYS A 219 27.49 -27.49 -17.76
C LYS A 219 26.92 -27.98 -16.42
N THR A 220 27.69 -27.80 -15.33
CA THR A 220 27.26 -28.12 -13.98
C THR A 220 26.05 -27.30 -13.54
N ASP A 221 25.83 -26.11 -14.10
CA ASP A 221 24.76 -25.21 -13.68
C ASP A 221 23.34 -25.81 -13.85
N SER A 222 23.21 -26.89 -14.62
CA SER A 222 21.98 -27.69 -14.67
C SER A 222 21.45 -28.16 -13.30
N THR A 223 22.32 -28.31 -12.31
CA THR A 223 22.00 -28.62 -10.91
C THR A 223 22.48 -27.52 -9.94
N ALA A 224 22.75 -26.32 -10.44
CA ALA A 224 23.10 -25.19 -9.59
C ALA A 224 21.85 -24.54 -8.99
N VAL A 225 22.03 -23.96 -7.81
CA VAL A 225 21.03 -23.13 -7.13
C VAL A 225 21.64 -21.80 -6.70
N ILE A 226 20.88 -20.73 -6.85
CA ILE A 226 21.18 -19.42 -6.24
C ILE A 226 20.22 -19.24 -5.08
N LEU A 227 20.70 -18.70 -3.96
CA LEU A 227 19.88 -18.45 -2.77
C LEU A 227 19.79 -16.95 -2.49
N ASN A 228 18.68 -16.48 -1.94
CA ASN A 228 18.68 -15.17 -1.29
C ASN A 228 19.33 -15.27 0.11
N GLU A 229 19.72 -14.12 0.66
CA GLU A 229 20.35 -14.03 1.98
C GLU A 229 19.49 -14.69 3.09
N ALA A 230 18.17 -14.56 3.02
CA ALA A 230 17.24 -15.21 3.95
C ALA A 230 17.32 -16.74 3.88
N ALA A 231 17.39 -17.34 2.68
CA ALA A 231 17.60 -18.78 2.50
C ALA A 231 18.97 -19.24 2.98
N ALA A 232 20.03 -18.49 2.66
CA ALA A 232 21.37 -18.80 3.15
C ALA A 232 21.41 -18.81 4.69
N LYS A 233 20.82 -17.80 5.34
CA LYS A 233 20.70 -17.74 6.81
C LYS A 233 19.84 -18.88 7.38
N PHE A 234 18.69 -19.14 6.76
CA PHE A 234 17.77 -20.19 7.18
C PHE A 234 18.41 -21.59 7.12
N MET A 235 19.23 -21.84 6.10
CA MET A 235 19.97 -23.10 5.97
C MET A 235 21.25 -23.14 6.83
N GLY A 236 21.71 -22.01 7.34
CA GLY A 236 23.02 -21.88 8.01
C GLY A 236 24.20 -22.02 7.03
N VAL A 237 24.04 -21.54 5.80
CA VAL A 237 25.07 -21.51 4.76
C VAL A 237 25.97 -20.29 4.99
N THR A 238 27.22 -20.54 5.38
CA THR A 238 28.23 -19.48 5.59
C THR A 238 29.10 -19.25 4.35
N ASP A 239 29.29 -20.30 3.55
CA ASP A 239 30.04 -20.28 2.30
C ASP A 239 29.37 -21.14 1.22
N LEU A 240 29.67 -20.91 -0.05
CA LEU A 240 28.97 -21.55 -1.19
C LEU A 240 29.05 -23.08 -1.15
N ASN A 241 30.17 -23.63 -0.67
CA ASN A 241 30.38 -25.07 -0.55
C ASN A 241 30.02 -25.64 0.83
N SER A 242 29.55 -24.80 1.76
CA SER A 242 29.34 -25.21 3.15
C SER A 242 28.21 -26.22 3.32
N LYS A 243 27.21 -26.19 2.43
CA LYS A 243 26.09 -27.13 2.41
C LYS A 243 25.62 -27.38 0.98
N GLN A 244 25.01 -28.54 0.79
CA GLN A 244 24.27 -28.86 -0.43
C GLN A 244 22.78 -28.92 -0.13
N LEU A 245 21.98 -28.51 -1.10
CA LEU A 245 20.53 -28.57 -1.05
C LEU A 245 20.08 -29.80 -1.84
N SER A 246 19.35 -30.72 -1.23
CA SER A 246 18.84 -31.91 -1.90
C SER A 246 17.31 -31.91 -1.92
N ARG A 247 16.71 -32.36 -3.02
CA ARG A 247 15.27 -32.58 -3.11
C ARG A 247 14.94 -33.68 -4.12
N ALA A 248 14.07 -34.60 -3.71
CA ALA A 248 13.61 -35.72 -4.54
C ALA A 248 14.76 -36.52 -5.21
N GLY A 249 15.89 -36.69 -4.49
CA GLY A 249 17.06 -37.42 -4.98
C GLY A 249 17.98 -36.63 -5.90
N ILE A 250 17.74 -35.33 -6.12
CA ILE A 250 18.61 -34.43 -6.88
C ILE A 250 19.37 -33.54 -5.89
N ASP A 251 20.70 -33.58 -5.96
CA ASP A 251 21.58 -32.72 -5.20
C ASP A 251 21.92 -31.45 -6.00
N TYR A 252 21.61 -30.31 -5.40
CA TYR A 252 21.87 -28.99 -5.92
C TYR A 252 23.06 -28.35 -5.20
N HIS A 253 23.97 -27.77 -5.97
CA HIS A 253 25.12 -27.04 -5.44
C HIS A 253 24.87 -25.53 -5.51
N ILE A 254 25.20 -24.84 -4.43
CA ILE A 254 24.96 -23.40 -4.30
C ILE A 254 26.07 -22.66 -5.05
N VAL A 255 25.71 -21.90 -6.09
CA VAL A 255 26.68 -21.14 -6.91
C VAL A 255 26.69 -19.64 -6.62
N GLY A 256 25.65 -19.15 -5.94
CA GLY A 256 25.52 -17.73 -5.64
C GLY A 256 24.58 -17.46 -4.47
N ILE A 257 24.86 -16.38 -3.76
CA ILE A 257 23.99 -15.80 -2.74
C ILE A 257 23.74 -14.35 -3.12
N ILE A 258 22.47 -13.99 -3.30
CA ILE A 258 22.04 -12.63 -3.64
C ILE A 258 21.48 -11.91 -2.41
N GLN A 259 21.45 -10.58 -2.48
CA GLN A 259 20.69 -9.77 -1.53
C GLN A 259 19.21 -10.18 -1.55
N ASN A 260 18.54 -9.97 -0.42
CA ASN A 260 17.12 -10.28 -0.30
C ASN A 260 16.28 -9.51 -1.32
N THR A 261 15.51 -10.24 -2.13
CA THR A 261 14.54 -9.67 -3.06
C THR A 261 13.15 -9.70 -2.45
N LEU A 262 12.41 -8.61 -2.59
CA LEU A 262 11.04 -8.49 -2.14
C LEU A 262 10.09 -8.96 -3.24
N SER A 263 9.91 -10.28 -3.34
CA SER A 263 9.13 -10.92 -4.40
C SER A 263 7.66 -11.16 -4.02
N GLU A 264 7.19 -10.58 -2.93
CA GLU A 264 5.81 -10.64 -2.47
C GLU A 264 5.38 -9.24 -2.01
N SER A 265 4.35 -9.15 -1.18
CA SER A 265 3.87 -7.88 -0.64
C SER A 265 4.98 -7.10 0.10
N PRO A 266 5.06 -5.77 -0.08
CA PRO A 266 6.02 -4.91 0.61
C PRO A 266 5.99 -5.01 2.14
N PHE A 267 4.83 -5.41 2.68
CA PHE A 267 4.53 -5.51 4.10
C PHE A 267 4.93 -6.86 4.71
N LYS A 268 5.31 -7.85 3.88
CA LYS A 268 5.68 -9.19 4.36
C LYS A 268 7.18 -9.27 4.70
N SER A 269 7.52 -10.18 5.61
CA SER A 269 8.91 -10.59 5.83
C SER A 269 9.47 -11.26 4.58
N ILE A 270 10.79 -11.21 4.38
CA ILE A 270 11.43 -11.84 3.21
C ILE A 270 11.31 -13.35 3.31
N THR A 271 10.75 -13.96 2.27
CA THR A 271 10.65 -15.41 2.14
C THR A 271 12.00 -16.01 1.74
N PRO A 272 12.54 -17.00 2.48
CA PRO A 272 13.70 -17.79 2.06
C PRO A 272 13.43 -18.41 0.68
N THR A 273 14.19 -18.02 -0.35
CA THR A 273 13.92 -18.40 -1.73
C THR A 273 15.14 -19.02 -2.39
N ALA A 274 14.91 -20.12 -3.10
CA ALA A 274 15.88 -20.80 -3.94
C ALA A 274 15.53 -20.61 -5.42
N TYR A 275 16.53 -20.21 -6.21
CA TYR A 275 16.43 -19.95 -7.64
C TYR A 275 17.12 -21.07 -8.42
N PHE A 276 16.43 -21.65 -9.39
CA PHE A 276 16.87 -22.80 -10.18
C PHE A 276 16.87 -22.48 -11.68
N LEU A 277 17.74 -23.13 -12.45
CA LEU A 277 17.66 -23.06 -13.92
C LEU A 277 16.58 -23.98 -14.53
N LYS A 278 16.37 -25.15 -13.91
CA LYS A 278 15.44 -26.19 -14.36
C LYS A 278 14.68 -26.74 -13.16
N PHE A 279 13.47 -26.23 -12.94
CA PHE A 279 12.57 -26.74 -11.89
C PHE A 279 11.10 -26.64 -12.31
N LEU A 280 10.64 -25.44 -12.69
CA LEU A 280 9.29 -25.18 -13.23
C LEU A 280 9.36 -24.72 -14.69
N PRO A 281 8.26 -24.81 -15.45
CA PRO A 281 8.12 -24.14 -16.73
C PRO A 281 8.36 -22.63 -16.61
N LYS A 282 9.14 -22.07 -17.55
CA LYS A 282 9.41 -20.62 -17.62
C LYS A 282 8.46 -19.98 -18.64
N ASN A 283 7.33 -19.48 -18.17
CA ASN A 283 6.27 -18.88 -19.01
C ASN A 283 6.09 -17.37 -18.76
N LYS A 284 6.91 -16.77 -17.89
CA LYS A 284 6.92 -15.34 -17.60
C LYS A 284 8.12 -14.71 -18.28
N ILE A 285 7.88 -13.62 -19.01
CA ILE A 285 8.91 -12.86 -19.70
C ILE A 285 9.04 -11.52 -19.00
N THR A 286 10.26 -11.18 -18.62
CA THR A 286 10.58 -9.85 -18.09
C THR A 286 11.55 -9.18 -19.05
N LEU A 287 11.20 -7.97 -19.49
CA LEU A 287 11.98 -7.13 -20.38
C LEU A 287 12.46 -5.90 -19.61
N GLN A 288 13.74 -5.57 -19.71
CA GLN A 288 14.26 -4.30 -19.22
C GLN A 288 14.34 -3.32 -20.38
N LEU A 289 13.46 -2.32 -20.40
CA LEU A 289 13.46 -1.30 -21.45
C LEU A 289 14.75 -0.48 -21.46
N ASP A 290 15.13 -0.02 -22.66
CA ASP A 290 16.13 1.03 -22.80
C ASP A 290 15.53 2.38 -22.39
N GLU A 291 16.28 3.16 -21.62
CA GLU A 291 15.88 4.46 -21.06
C GLU A 291 16.03 5.59 -22.09
N ASN A 292 16.70 5.35 -23.21
CA ASN A 292 17.08 6.38 -24.19
C ASN A 292 16.03 6.62 -25.30
N GLN A 293 14.89 5.92 -25.30
CA GLN A 293 13.86 6.03 -26.34
C GLN A 293 12.47 6.27 -25.75
N ASP A 294 11.55 6.74 -26.59
CA ASP A 294 10.14 6.91 -26.23
C ASP A 294 9.50 5.55 -25.87
N VAL A 295 8.99 5.44 -24.65
CA VAL A 295 8.41 4.21 -24.11
C VAL A 295 7.25 3.69 -24.96
N LYS A 296 6.40 4.59 -25.48
CA LYS A 296 5.22 4.21 -26.28
C LYS A 296 5.65 3.68 -27.65
N GLN A 297 6.66 4.27 -28.26
CA GLN A 297 7.24 3.78 -29.50
C GLN A 297 7.92 2.42 -29.30
N ASN A 298 8.71 2.26 -28.23
CA ASN A 298 9.36 1.00 -27.88
C ASN A 298 8.33 -0.12 -27.71
N LEU A 299 7.26 0.13 -26.94
CA LEU A 299 6.20 -0.83 -26.70
C LEU A 299 5.53 -1.31 -28.01
N LYS A 300 5.30 -0.41 -28.96
CA LYS A 300 4.72 -0.77 -30.27
C LYS A 300 5.67 -1.63 -31.10
N ALA A 301 6.96 -1.32 -31.09
CA ALA A 301 7.98 -2.10 -31.78
C ALA A 301 8.16 -3.49 -31.12
N ILE A 302 8.17 -3.56 -29.79
CA ILE A 302 8.21 -4.81 -29.04
C ILE A 302 6.98 -5.66 -29.37
N ALA A 303 5.77 -5.09 -29.32
CA ALA A 303 4.54 -5.81 -29.67
C ALA A 303 4.61 -6.39 -31.10
N THR A 304 5.21 -5.66 -32.04
CA THR A 304 5.40 -6.12 -33.43
C THR A 304 6.37 -7.30 -33.50
N ALA A 305 7.47 -7.27 -32.75
CA ALA A 305 8.42 -8.38 -32.67
C ALA A 305 7.80 -9.63 -32.05
N PHE A 306 6.98 -9.49 -31.01
CA PHE A 306 6.23 -10.60 -30.42
C PHE A 306 5.21 -11.19 -31.41
N ASN A 307 4.40 -10.36 -32.07
CA ASN A 307 3.41 -10.80 -33.06
C ASN A 307 4.01 -11.53 -34.26
N ARG A 308 5.27 -11.25 -34.60
CA ARG A 308 5.98 -11.94 -35.69
C ARG A 308 6.31 -13.40 -35.34
N ILE A 309 6.52 -13.70 -34.06
CA ILE A 309 6.83 -15.06 -33.59
C ILE A 309 5.55 -15.82 -33.25
N ASP A 310 4.58 -15.13 -32.64
CA ASP A 310 3.29 -15.69 -32.28
C ASP A 310 2.17 -14.68 -32.64
N PRO A 311 1.54 -14.81 -33.82
CA PRO A 311 0.48 -13.91 -34.27
C PRO A 311 -0.78 -13.93 -33.40
N ASP A 312 -0.99 -15.02 -32.65
CA ASP A 312 -2.17 -15.19 -31.78
C ASP A 312 -1.93 -14.63 -30.37
N LEU A 313 -0.71 -14.17 -30.07
CA LEU A 313 -0.38 -13.61 -28.77
C LEU A 313 -1.03 -12.23 -28.60
N ILE A 314 -1.92 -12.12 -27.62
CA ILE A 314 -2.36 -10.81 -27.13
C ILE A 314 -1.21 -10.21 -26.32
N PHE A 315 -0.62 -9.13 -26.82
CA PHE A 315 0.44 -8.39 -26.14
C PHE A 315 -0.13 -7.62 -24.94
N ASP A 316 -0.38 -8.35 -23.84
CA ASP A 316 -0.73 -7.79 -22.55
C ASP A 316 0.52 -7.68 -21.69
N TYR A 317 0.76 -6.48 -21.18
CA TYR A 317 1.98 -6.15 -20.46
C TYR A 317 1.67 -5.32 -19.23
N THR A 318 2.48 -5.52 -18.20
CA THR A 318 2.40 -4.75 -16.95
C THR A 318 3.77 -4.20 -16.60
N PHE A 319 3.81 -2.99 -16.06
CA PHE A 319 5.03 -2.44 -15.52
C PHE A 319 5.22 -2.89 -14.07
N THR A 320 6.43 -3.35 -13.73
CA THR A 320 6.74 -3.88 -12.39
C THR A 320 6.58 -2.81 -11.30
N ASP A 321 6.97 -1.56 -11.59
CA ASP A 321 6.84 -0.44 -10.66
C ASP A 321 5.37 -0.01 -10.45
N GLN A 322 4.54 -0.06 -11.50
CA GLN A 322 3.12 0.20 -11.40
C GLN A 322 2.39 -0.88 -10.59
N GLU A 323 2.73 -2.15 -10.79
CA GLU A 323 2.20 -3.23 -9.94
C GLU A 323 2.64 -3.07 -8.49
N TYR A 324 3.91 -2.76 -8.26
CA TYR A 324 4.43 -2.51 -6.92
C TYR A 324 3.74 -1.30 -6.25
N ALA A 325 3.44 -0.23 -6.99
CA ALA A 325 2.74 0.94 -6.49
C ALA A 325 1.28 0.65 -6.09
N LYS A 326 0.61 -0.32 -6.73
CA LYS A 326 -0.77 -0.72 -6.39
C LYS A 326 -0.88 -1.25 -4.97
N GLU A 327 0.15 -1.95 -4.46
CA GLU A 327 0.20 -2.46 -3.09
C GLU A 327 0.08 -1.34 -2.04
N PHE A 328 0.43 -0.09 -2.38
CA PHE A 328 0.38 1.04 -1.45
C PHE A 328 -0.92 1.85 -1.49
N GLN A 329 -1.82 1.59 -2.45
CA GLN A 329 -3.03 2.40 -2.65
C GLN A 329 -3.89 2.48 -1.38
N GLN A 330 -4.07 1.36 -0.67
CA GLN A 330 -4.86 1.33 0.56
C GLN A 330 -4.21 2.18 1.66
N MET A 331 -2.89 2.11 1.81
CA MET A 331 -2.17 2.88 2.83
C MET A 331 -2.15 4.38 2.49
N GLU A 332 -2.06 4.74 1.22
CA GLU A 332 -2.19 6.13 0.75
C GLU A 332 -3.59 6.70 0.97
N MET A 333 -4.63 5.88 0.76
CA MET A 333 -6.01 6.23 1.07
C MET A 333 -6.20 6.47 2.57
N ILE A 334 -5.74 5.55 3.43
CA ILE A 334 -5.81 5.68 4.89
C ILE A 334 -5.05 6.93 5.37
N LYS A 335 -3.84 7.17 4.84
CA LYS A 335 -3.06 8.39 5.12
C LYS A 335 -3.87 9.64 4.83
N SER A 336 -4.46 9.72 3.63
CA SER A 336 -5.16 10.91 3.18
C SER A 336 -6.44 11.18 3.99
N LEU A 337 -7.22 10.13 4.28
CA LEU A 337 -8.43 10.23 5.12
C LEU A 337 -8.10 10.61 6.56
N THR A 338 -7.11 9.96 7.16
CA THR A 338 -6.73 10.25 8.56
C THR A 338 -6.13 11.66 8.69
N SER A 339 -5.38 12.12 7.68
CA SER A 339 -4.88 13.50 7.62
C SER A 339 -6.02 14.52 7.53
N LEU A 340 -7.06 14.25 6.72
CA LEU A 340 -8.24 15.12 6.64
C LEU A 340 -8.96 15.22 7.98
N PHE A 341 -9.26 14.07 8.61
CA PHE A 341 -9.96 14.04 9.90
C PHE A 341 -9.15 14.66 11.03
N THR A 342 -7.82 14.50 11.00
CA THR A 342 -6.92 15.16 11.95
C THR A 342 -6.97 16.68 11.78
N GLY A 343 -6.92 17.18 10.54
CA GLY A 343 -7.06 18.61 10.27
C GLY A 343 -8.39 19.18 10.77
N LEU A 344 -9.50 18.48 10.54
CA LEU A 344 -10.82 18.85 11.05
C LEU A 344 -10.87 18.82 12.59
N ALA A 345 -10.30 17.78 13.21
CA ALA A 345 -10.27 17.67 14.67
C ALA A 345 -9.47 18.81 15.31
N ILE A 346 -8.35 19.23 14.71
CA ILE A 346 -7.57 20.37 15.18
C ILE A 346 -8.39 21.67 15.07
N LEU A 347 -9.06 21.89 13.94
CA LEU A 347 -9.91 23.08 13.72
C LEU A 347 -11.03 23.14 14.78
N ILE A 348 -11.72 22.02 15.02
CA ILE A 348 -12.78 21.92 16.04
C ILE A 348 -12.23 22.20 17.44
N SER A 349 -11.07 21.66 17.79
CA SER A 349 -10.43 21.91 19.09
C SER A 349 -10.04 23.38 19.27
N CYS A 350 -9.55 24.05 18.23
CA CYS A 350 -9.26 25.48 18.25
C CYS A 350 -10.52 26.33 18.47
N LEU A 351 -11.64 25.99 17.79
CA LEU A 351 -12.93 26.66 18.01
C LEU A 351 -13.46 26.43 19.42
N GLY A 352 -13.33 25.21 19.95
CA GLY A 352 -13.70 24.87 21.32
C GLY A 352 -12.93 25.68 22.37
N LEU A 353 -11.62 25.83 22.17
CA LEU A 353 -10.76 26.66 23.02
C LEU A 353 -11.14 28.14 22.93
N TYR A 354 -11.36 28.66 21.71
CA TYR A 354 -11.79 30.05 21.50
C TYR A 354 -13.10 30.37 22.21
N ALA A 355 -14.11 29.49 22.07
CA ALA A 355 -15.40 29.64 22.75
C ALA A 355 -15.28 29.60 24.28
N LEU A 356 -14.34 28.81 24.81
CA LEU A 356 -14.05 28.80 26.25
C LEU A 356 -13.41 30.11 26.70
N VAL A 357 -12.42 30.62 25.97
CA VAL A 357 -11.71 31.87 26.30
C VAL A 357 -12.66 33.07 26.23
N SER A 358 -13.46 33.18 25.16
CA SER A 358 -14.43 34.27 24.99
C SER A 358 -15.44 34.32 26.14
N PHE A 359 -15.97 33.17 26.56
CA PHE A 359 -16.87 33.08 27.70
C PHE A 359 -16.19 33.48 29.04
N LEU A 360 -14.94 33.08 29.24
CA LEU A 360 -14.18 33.46 30.44
C LEU A 360 -13.85 34.96 30.47
N THR A 361 -13.66 35.60 29.31
CA THR A 361 -13.46 37.04 29.22
C THR A 361 -14.74 37.84 29.46
N GLU A 362 -15.90 37.31 29.07
CA GLU A 362 -17.20 37.96 29.28
C GLU A 362 -17.72 37.80 30.73
N GLN A 363 -17.22 36.80 31.47
CA GLN A 363 -17.57 36.54 32.86
C GLN A 363 -16.65 37.25 33.88
N ARG A 364 -15.57 37.90 33.42
CA ARG A 364 -14.71 38.78 34.22
C ARG A 364 -15.20 40.21 34.10
#